data_AF-A0AA36XNT3-F1
#
_entry.id   AF-A0AA36XNT3-F1
#
_cell.length_a   1.000
_cell.length_b   1.000
_cell.length_c   1.000
_cell.angle_alpha   90.00
_cell.angle_beta   90.00
_cell.angle_gamma   90.00
#
_symmetry.space_group_name_H-M   'P 1'
#
loop_
_entity.id
_entity.type
_entity.pdbx_description
1 polymer ?
#
loop_
_entity_poly.entity_id
_entity_poly.type
_entity_poly.pdbx_seq_one_letter_code
_entity_poly.pdbx_strand_id
1 'polypeptide(L)' 'MFVRQEQLAKEMGVSVSTLWRWRRDGKMPPVVTLSSRVVGWQRKDIERWLEEQK' A
#
# COMPACT_ATOMS: atom_id res chain seq x y z
N MET A 1 -2.37 11.78 6.07
CA MET A 1 -0.99 11.29 5.96
C MET A 1 -0.97 10.14 4.96
N PHE A 2 -0.11 10.17 3.95
CA PHE A 2 -0.05 9.17 2.89
C PHE A 2 1.11 8.21 3.13
N VAL A 3 0.92 6.94 2.81
CA VAL A 3 1.93 5.89 2.91
C VAL A 3 2.32 5.50 1.50
N ARG A 4 3.61 5.58 1.17
CA ARG A 4 4.14 5.13 -0.13
C ARG A 4 4.42 3.63 -0.08
N GLN A 5 4.55 3.02 -1.25
CA GLN A 5 4.91 1.59 -1.37
C GLN A 5 6.20 1.25 -0.63
N GLU A 6 7.22 2.09 -0.73
CA GLU A 6 8.48 1.88 -0.02
C GLU A 6 8.32 1.97 1.50
N GLN A 7 7.46 2.90 1.96
CA GLN A 7 7.20 3.07 3.39
C GLN A 7 6.45 1.86 3.93
N LEU A 8 5.40 1.42 3.24
CA LEU A 8 4.63 0.24 3.61
C LEU A 8 5.47 -1.04 3.56
N ALA A 9 6.30 -1.17 2.53
CA ALA A 9 7.27 -2.26 2.39
C ALA A 9 8.22 -2.30 3.59
N LYS A 10 8.74 -1.14 3.99
CA LYS A 10 9.63 -1.02 5.16
C LYS A 10 8.91 -1.29 6.48
N GLU A 11 7.68 -0.81 6.65
CA GLU A 11 6.88 -1.04 7.87
C GLU A 11 6.46 -2.51 8.01
N MET A 12 6.14 -3.20 6.90
CA MET A 12 5.83 -4.62 6.90
C MET A 12 7.05 -5.55 6.79
N GLY A 13 8.23 -5.02 6.47
CA GLY A 13 9.41 -5.84 6.15
C GLY A 13 9.25 -6.68 4.87
N VAL A 14 8.35 -6.30 3.95
CA VAL A 14 8.16 -6.97 2.66
C VAL A 14 8.84 -6.20 1.54
N SER A 15 9.17 -6.88 0.43
CA SER A 15 9.69 -6.19 -0.75
C SER A 15 8.59 -5.44 -1.51
N VAL A 16 8.97 -4.36 -2.21
CA VAL A 16 8.06 -3.59 -3.09
C VAL A 16 7.41 -4.48 -4.15
N SER A 17 8.10 -5.53 -4.61
CA SER A 17 7.58 -6.53 -5.54
C SER A 17 6.37 -7.29 -4.98
N THR A 18 6.35 -7.57 -3.67
CA THR A 18 5.23 -8.22 -2.99
C THR A 18 4.00 -7.31 -2.97
N LEU A 19 4.21 -6.02 -2.69
CA LEU A 19 3.15 -5.01 -2.76
C LEU A 19 2.60 -4.88 -4.19
N TRP A 20 3.47 -4.90 -5.20
CA TRP A 20 3.06 -4.92 -6.60
C TRP A 20 2.19 -6.13 -6.93
N ARG A 21 2.55 -7.29 -6.39
CA ARG A 21 1.79 -8.54 -6.57
C ARG A 21 0.43 -8.45 -5.89
N TRP A 22 0.34 -7.95 -4.66
CA TRP A 22 -0.95 -7.75 -3.98
C TRP A 22 -1.82 -6.69 -4.64
N ARG A 23 -1.22 -5.63 -5.19
CA ARG A 23 -1.93 -4.65 -6.02
C ARG A 23 -2.53 -5.31 -7.25
N ARG A 24 -1.77 -6.18 -7.93
CA ARG A 24 -2.26 -6.95 -9.09
C ARG A 24 -3.36 -7.94 -8.70
N ASP A 25 -3.24 -8.54 -7.53
CA ASP A 25 -4.21 -9.49 -6.97
C ASP A 25 -5.49 -8.79 -6.46
N GLY A 26 -5.53 -7.45 -6.45
CA GLY A 26 -6.66 -6.67 -5.93
C GLY A 26 -6.81 -6.77 -4.41
N LYS A 27 -5.79 -7.27 -3.72
CA LYS A 27 -5.78 -7.44 -2.26
C LYS A 27 -5.57 -6.13 -1.52
N MET A 28 -5.03 -5.10 -2.17
CA MET A 28 -4.69 -3.83 -1.50
C MET A 28 -5.78 -2.77 -1.65
N PRO A 29 -5.87 -1.82 -0.71
CA PRO A 29 -6.79 -0.70 -0.81
C PRO A 29 -6.50 0.22 -2.01
N PRO A 30 -7.46 1.09 -2.39
CA PRO A 30 -7.31 1.99 -3.53
C PRO A 30 -6.07 2.87 -3.39
N VAL A 31 -5.25 2.89 -4.44
CA VAL A 31 -4.07 3.75 -4.51
C VAL A 31 -4.48 5.19 -4.80
N VAL A 32 -4.00 6.11 -3.99
CA VAL A 32 -4.03 7.54 -4.25
C VAL A 32 -2.85 7.90 -5.13
N THR A 33 -3.13 8.39 -6.33
CA THR A 33 -2.10 8.89 -7.25
C THR A 33 -1.64 10.24 -6.75
N LEU A 34 -0.44 10.29 -6.15
CA LEU A 34 0.13 11.53 -5.62
C LEU A 34 0.85 12.33 -6.73
N SER A 35 1.34 11.65 -7.77
CA SER A 35 1.97 12.25 -8.95
C SER A 35 1.97 11.28 -10.14
N SER A 36 2.35 11.75 -11.33
CA SER A 36 2.33 11.00 -12.60
C SER A 36 3.03 9.62 -12.59
N ARG A 37 3.92 9.34 -11.62
CA ARG A 37 4.58 8.03 -11.42
C ARG A 37 4.54 7.54 -9.97
N VAL A 38 3.97 8.33 -9.07
CA VAL A 38 4.00 8.05 -7.62
C VAL A 38 2.59 7.71 -7.18
N VAL A 39 2.41 6.46 -6.81
CA VAL A 39 1.22 5.95 -6.15
C VAL A 39 1.51 5.79 -4.66
N GLY A 40 0.58 6.22 -3.83
CA GLY A 40 0.58 5.99 -2.40
C GLY A 40 -0.80 5.52 -1.95
N TRP A 41 -0.94 5.24 -0.67
CA TRP A 41 -2.22 4.95 -0.04
C TRP A 41 -2.48 5.98 1.04
N GLN A 42 -3.74 6.19 1.39
CA GLN A 42 -3.98 6.87 2.65
C GLN A 42 -3.63 5.93 3.79
N ARG A 43 -3.02 6.50 4.85
CA ARG A 43 -2.74 5.72 6.07
C ARG A 43 -4.00 5.06 6.62
N LYS A 44 -5.15 5.74 6.58
CA LYS A 44 -6.44 5.21 7.04
C LYS A 44 -6.87 3.96 6.28
N ASP A 45 -6.73 3.97 4.95
CA ASP A 45 -7.08 2.83 4.11
C ASP A 45 -6.16 1.63 4.36
N ILE A 46 -4.85 1.88 4.55
CA ILE A 46 -3.88 0.82 4.90
C ILE A 46 -4.14 0.23 6.28
N GLU A 47 -4.41 1.09 7.27
CA GLU A 47 -4.71 0.67 8.64
C GLU A 47 -5.96 -0.19 8.67
N ARG A 48 -7.04 0.27 8.01
CA ARG A 48 -8.27 -0.50 7.87
C ARG A 48 -8.05 -1.83 7.14
N TRP A 49 -7.25 -1.82 6.08
CA TRP A 49 -6.92 -3.03 5.35
C TRP A 49 -6.13 -4.03 6.20
N LEU A 50 -5.15 -3.55 6.97
CA LEU A 50 -4.38 -4.34 7.93
C LEU A 50 -5.29 -4.96 9.00
N GLU A 51 -6.27 -4.20 9.47
CA GLU A 51 -7.29 -4.69 10.40
C GLU A 51 -8.20 -5.76 9.75
N GLU A 52 -8.60 -5.59 8.49
CA GLU A 52 -9.38 -6.60 7.74
C GLU A 52 -8.60 -7.88 7.41
N GLN A 53 -7.26 -7.83 7.39
CA GLN A 53 -6.42 -9.01 7.18
C GLN A 53 -6.05 -9.74 8.49
N LYS A 54 -6.50 -9.26 9.65
CA LYS A 54 -6.28 -9.88 10.95
C LYS A 54 -7.42 -10.81 11.33
#